data_AF-A0A3Q1EL66-F1
#
_entry.id   AF-A0A3Q1EL66-F1
#
_cell.length_a   1.000
_cell.length_b   1.000
_cell.length_c   1.000
_cell.angle_alpha   90.00
_cell.angle_beta   90.00
_cell.angle_gamma   90.00
#
_symmetry.space_group_name_H-M   'P 1'
#
loop_
_entity.id
_entity.type
_entity.pdbx_description
1 polymer ?
#
loop_
_entity_poly.entity_id
_entity_poly.type
_entity_poly.pdbx_seq_one_letter_code
_entity_poly.pdbx_strand_id
1 'polypeptide(L)'
;NLQKITRRDGRCDSPGFSPKYCTYSVMNQADNRITDFELVQVTQTGTSQSMEKRGFCKTFDRLLKVKTVVTDRHVGIKSVIKKVYQQQGVNQQFDVYHISNSFRKKLIELSKQNIVNHVWFSSRNCDAEKKKWLKGATLLAVKEVVFDPSLLRDIRQISQFCHTGKLESYHSALLVYCPKRQKFDYPCMLARTQLAVMQYNANVGRQQATVKKMKAEGKQLPQVERPAGKNIAKAPAPPKEELIKKHVDRFKML
;
A
#
# COMPACT_ATOMS: atom_id res chain seq x y z
N ASN A 1 -21.93 -11.71 9.92
CA ASN A 1 -21.22 -11.48 8.66
C ASN A 1 -19.92 -12.29 8.61
N LEU A 2 -19.83 -13.30 7.74
CA LEU A 2 -18.58 -14.05 7.52
C LEU A 2 -17.54 -13.14 6.85
N GLN A 3 -16.33 -13.04 7.42
CA GLN A 3 -15.20 -12.40 6.75
C GLN A 3 -14.69 -13.33 5.63
N LYS A 4 -15.25 -13.17 4.43
CA LYS A 4 -14.90 -14.05 3.30
C LYS A 4 -13.48 -13.80 2.80
N ILE A 5 -13.00 -12.56 2.82
CA ILE A 5 -11.68 -12.18 2.28
C ILE A 5 -11.02 -11.19 3.23
N THR A 6 -9.79 -11.50 3.67
CA THR A 6 -8.98 -10.61 4.52
C THR A 6 -7.68 -10.23 3.83
N ARG A 7 -7.31 -8.95 3.89
CA ARG A 7 -6.03 -8.41 3.43
C ARG A 7 -5.09 -8.31 4.61
N ARG A 8 -3.86 -8.76 4.44
CA ARG A 8 -2.90 -8.86 5.54
C ARG A 8 -1.51 -8.45 5.08
N ASP A 9 -0.84 -7.67 5.92
CA ASP A 9 0.51 -7.18 5.66
C ASP A 9 1.21 -6.83 6.97
N GLY A 10 2.53 -7.02 6.98
CA GLY A 10 3.41 -6.74 8.11
C GLY A 10 4.22 -5.48 7.89
N ARG A 11 4.18 -4.57 8.87
CA ARG A 11 4.94 -3.32 8.80
C ARG A 11 5.97 -3.21 9.91
N CYS A 12 7.23 -3.09 9.51
CA CYS A 12 8.36 -2.90 10.42
C CYS A 12 8.67 -1.41 10.70
N ASP A 13 9.09 -1.12 11.93
CA ASP A 13 9.22 0.22 12.52
C ASP A 13 10.63 0.83 12.45
N SER A 14 11.36 0.78 11.33
CA SER A 14 12.65 1.48 11.24
C SER A 14 13.04 1.86 9.82
N PRO A 15 13.69 3.02 9.59
CA PRO A 15 14.50 3.27 8.41
C PRO A 15 15.88 2.64 8.62
N GLY A 16 16.00 1.31 8.48
CA GLY A 16 17.26 0.58 8.67
C GLY A 16 17.11 -0.94 8.64
N PHE A 17 18.22 -1.66 8.59
CA PHE A 17 18.28 -3.14 8.45
C PHE A 17 17.91 -3.92 9.74
N SER A 18 17.52 -3.26 10.83
CA SER A 18 17.13 -3.92 12.10
C SER A 18 15.91 -3.24 12.74
N PRO A 19 14.68 -3.61 12.34
CA PRO A 19 13.46 -3.10 12.95
C PRO A 19 13.23 -3.71 14.35
N LYS A 20 12.75 -2.91 15.29
CA LYS A 20 12.49 -3.34 16.67
C LYS A 20 11.12 -4.00 16.81
N TYR A 21 10.12 -3.45 16.14
CA TYR A 21 8.73 -3.89 16.14
C TYR A 21 8.21 -4.11 14.71
N CYS A 22 7.28 -5.06 14.58
CA CYS A 22 6.53 -5.34 13.37
C CYS A 22 5.04 -5.34 13.75
N THR A 23 4.28 -4.45 13.13
CA THR A 23 2.84 -4.40 13.25
C THR A 23 2.23 -5.19 12.09
N TYR A 24 1.71 -6.37 12.38
CA TYR A 24 0.98 -7.18 11.41
C TYR A 24 -0.50 -6.82 11.46
N SER A 25 -1.07 -6.36 10.35
CA SER A 25 -2.43 -5.81 10.33
C SER A 25 -3.36 -6.65 9.46
N VAL A 26 -4.59 -6.86 9.91
CA VAL A 26 -5.61 -7.63 9.19
C VAL A 26 -6.82 -6.76 8.90
N MET A 27 -7.11 -6.57 7.61
CA MET A 27 -8.25 -5.79 7.12
C MET A 27 -9.29 -6.70 6.47
N ASN A 28 -10.57 -6.50 6.82
CA ASN A 28 -11.66 -7.12 6.09
C ASN A 28 -11.91 -6.39 4.77
N GLN A 29 -11.97 -7.12 3.66
CA GLN A 29 -12.12 -6.53 2.33
C GLN A 29 -13.52 -5.94 2.11
N ALA A 30 -14.56 -6.47 2.76
CA ALA A 30 -15.94 -6.05 2.51
C ALA A 30 -16.24 -4.64 3.02
N ASP A 31 -15.74 -4.30 4.21
CA ASP A 31 -15.94 -3.00 4.85
C ASP A 31 -14.69 -2.12 4.84
N ASN A 32 -13.52 -2.67 4.48
CA ASN A 32 -12.21 -2.00 4.57
C ASN A 32 -11.84 -1.58 6.00
N ARG A 33 -12.35 -2.26 7.03
CA ARG A 33 -11.97 -2.00 8.42
C ARG A 33 -10.85 -2.93 8.87
N ILE A 34 -9.98 -2.43 9.75
CA ILE A 34 -9.02 -3.26 10.47
C ILE A 34 -9.78 -4.08 11.50
N THR A 35 -9.60 -5.39 11.42
CA THR A 35 -10.31 -6.36 12.25
C THR A 35 -9.45 -6.92 13.37
N ASP A 36 -8.15 -7.05 13.11
CA ASP A 36 -7.16 -7.50 14.08
C ASP A 36 -5.80 -6.92 13.72
N PHE A 37 -4.90 -6.85 14.69
CA PHE A 37 -3.50 -6.57 14.48
C PHE A 37 -2.65 -7.27 15.55
N GLU A 38 -1.38 -7.53 15.24
CA GLU A 38 -0.40 -8.06 16.20
C GLU A 38 0.85 -7.20 16.18
N LEU A 39 1.29 -6.76 17.35
CA LEU A 39 2.57 -6.08 17.52
C LEU A 39 3.63 -7.10 18.00
N VAL A 40 4.53 -7.47 17.09
CA VAL A 40 5.64 -8.39 17.37
C VAL A 40 6.90 -7.58 17.62
N GLN A 41 7.71 -7.99 18.60
CA GLN A 41 9.04 -7.42 18.86
C GLN A 41 10.13 -8.40 18.39
N VAL A 42 11.24 -7.87 17.87
CA VAL A 42 12.32 -8.68 17.28
C VAL A 42 12.93 -9.68 18.25
N THR A 43 12.97 -9.35 19.56
CA THR A 43 13.43 -10.25 20.62
C THR A 43 12.61 -11.54 20.73
N GLN A 44 11.38 -11.56 20.21
CA GLN A 44 10.51 -12.74 20.21
C GLN A 44 10.78 -13.70 19.04
N THR A 45 11.49 -13.27 17.99
CA THR A 45 11.66 -14.05 16.75
C THR A 45 13.08 -14.08 16.20
N GLY A 46 13.98 -13.27 16.74
CA GLY A 46 15.38 -13.14 16.31
C GLY A 46 15.55 -12.31 15.03
N THR A 47 14.72 -12.53 14.00
CA THR A 47 14.82 -11.82 12.70
C THR A 47 13.53 -11.11 12.30
N SER A 48 13.66 -10.07 11.48
CA SER A 48 12.54 -9.27 10.97
C SER A 48 11.57 -10.06 10.09
N GLN A 49 12.05 -10.96 9.22
CA GLN A 49 11.17 -11.79 8.39
C GLN A 49 10.35 -12.78 9.24
N SER A 50 10.91 -13.25 10.35
CA SER A 50 10.22 -14.16 11.27
C SER A 50 9.13 -13.43 12.08
N MET A 51 9.27 -12.12 12.29
CA MET A 51 8.24 -11.31 12.97
C MET A 51 6.94 -11.30 12.17
N GLU A 52 7.03 -11.10 10.86
CA GLU A 52 5.86 -11.08 9.98
C GLU A 52 5.15 -12.44 9.98
N LYS A 53 5.91 -13.53 9.87
CA LYS A 53 5.38 -14.90 9.97
C LYS A 53 4.68 -15.16 11.31
N ARG A 54 5.27 -14.71 12.43
CA ARG A 54 4.67 -14.84 13.78
C ARG A 54 3.39 -14.02 13.89
N GLY A 55 3.40 -12.79 13.40
CA GLY A 55 2.22 -11.93 13.37
C GLY A 55 1.09 -12.54 12.55
N PHE A 56 1.43 -13.12 11.39
CA PHE A 56 0.48 -13.86 10.56
C PHE A 56 -0.17 -15.02 11.32
N CYS A 57 0.62 -15.93 11.92
CA CYS A 57 0.06 -17.06 12.64
C CYS A 57 -0.85 -16.61 13.79
N LYS A 58 -0.37 -15.71 14.66
CA LYS A 58 -1.16 -15.23 15.81
C LYS A 58 -2.48 -14.58 15.42
N THR A 59 -2.47 -13.72 14.39
CA THR A 59 -3.70 -13.09 13.91
C THR A 59 -4.62 -14.09 13.21
N PHE A 60 -4.07 -15.12 12.57
CA PHE A 60 -4.87 -16.18 11.96
C PHE A 60 -5.56 -17.05 13.02
N ASP A 61 -4.83 -17.47 14.05
CA ASP A 61 -5.34 -18.32 15.14
C ASP A 61 -6.50 -17.65 15.90
N ARG A 62 -6.47 -16.32 16.04
CA ARG A 62 -7.56 -15.56 16.65
C ARG A 62 -8.80 -15.39 15.76
N LEU A 63 -8.66 -15.51 14.44
CA LEU A 63 -9.72 -15.24 13.47
C LEU A 63 -10.42 -16.54 13.06
N LEU A 64 -11.54 -16.85 13.72
CA LEU A 64 -12.24 -18.13 13.62
C LEU A 64 -12.83 -18.49 12.23
N LYS A 65 -13.00 -17.56 11.28
CA LYS A 65 -13.69 -17.83 9.99
C LYS A 65 -13.16 -16.97 8.83
N VAL A 66 -12.06 -17.38 8.21
CA VAL A 66 -11.47 -16.74 7.02
C VAL A 66 -11.41 -17.72 5.86
N LYS A 67 -12.05 -17.39 4.73
CA LYS A 67 -12.03 -18.24 3.52
C LYS A 67 -10.86 -17.92 2.59
N THR A 68 -10.59 -16.63 2.38
CA THR A 68 -9.51 -16.16 1.52
C THR A 68 -8.61 -15.19 2.27
N VAL A 69 -7.30 -15.36 2.12
CA VAL A 69 -6.29 -14.42 2.62
C VAL A 69 -5.54 -13.80 1.45
N VAL A 70 -5.43 -12.48 1.45
CA VAL A 70 -4.65 -11.70 0.48
C VAL A 70 -3.37 -11.26 1.17
N THR A 71 -2.23 -11.75 0.68
CA THR A 71 -0.90 -11.38 1.18
C THR A 71 0.04 -11.06 0.02
N ASP A 72 1.19 -10.49 0.35
CA ASP A 72 2.32 -10.43 -0.56
C ASP A 72 2.90 -11.81 -0.88
N ARG A 73 3.84 -11.84 -1.84
CA ARG A 73 4.63 -13.04 -2.22
C ARG A 73 5.69 -13.40 -1.17
N HIS A 74 5.34 -13.36 0.11
CA HIS A 74 6.22 -13.75 1.19
C HIS A 74 6.33 -15.27 1.29
N VAL A 75 7.53 -15.81 1.07
CA VAL A 75 7.80 -17.26 0.95
C VAL A 75 7.43 -18.03 2.23
N GLY A 76 7.73 -17.44 3.40
CA GLY A 76 7.39 -18.01 4.71
C GLY A 76 5.89 -18.17 4.94
N ILE A 77 5.10 -17.12 4.72
CA ILE A 77 3.63 -17.14 4.86
C ILE A 77 3.02 -18.13 3.87
N LYS A 78 3.46 -18.13 2.60
CA LYS A 78 3.01 -19.11 1.59
C LYS A 78 3.22 -20.55 2.05
N SER A 79 4.38 -20.85 2.64
CA SER A 79 4.69 -22.18 3.17
C SER A 79 3.76 -22.56 4.34
N VAL A 80 3.52 -21.64 5.26
CA VAL A 80 2.62 -21.86 6.41
C VAL A 80 1.19 -22.11 5.95
N ILE A 81 0.67 -21.28 5.03
CA ILE A 81 -0.69 -21.46 4.50
C ILE A 81 -0.81 -22.82 3.83
N LYS A 82 0.13 -23.18 2.96
CA LYS A 82 0.11 -24.47 2.27
C LYS A 82 0.13 -25.67 3.23
N LYS A 83 0.91 -25.61 4.31
CA LYS A 83 1.09 -26.74 5.24
C LYS A 83 -0.02 -26.86 6.29
N VAL A 84 -0.46 -25.73 6.84
CA VAL A 84 -1.33 -25.71 8.04
C VAL A 84 -2.76 -25.33 7.66
N TYR A 85 -2.94 -24.22 6.96
CA TYR A 85 -4.25 -23.60 6.77
C TYR A 85 -4.99 -24.06 5.51
N GLN A 86 -4.28 -24.62 4.53
CA GLN A 86 -4.89 -25.15 3.31
C GLN A 86 -5.77 -26.36 3.62
N GLN A 87 -5.41 -27.17 4.62
CA GLN A 87 -6.25 -28.27 5.13
C GLN A 87 -7.55 -27.76 5.77
N GLN A 88 -7.55 -26.52 6.27
CA GLN A 88 -8.73 -25.86 6.84
C GLN A 88 -9.61 -25.17 5.77
N GLY A 89 -9.31 -25.38 4.47
CA GLY A 89 -10.07 -24.81 3.36
C GLY A 89 -9.75 -23.34 3.05
N VAL A 90 -8.62 -22.84 3.54
CA VAL A 90 -8.19 -21.44 3.35
C VAL A 90 -7.45 -21.30 2.02
N ASN A 91 -7.93 -20.38 1.17
CA ASN A 91 -7.29 -20.04 -0.08
C ASN A 91 -6.37 -18.82 0.09
N GLN A 92 -5.15 -18.91 -0.43
CA GLN A 92 -4.29 -17.75 -0.59
C GLN A 92 -4.64 -17.03 -1.89
N GLN A 93 -4.58 -15.71 -1.87
CA GLN A 93 -4.50 -14.87 -3.05
C GLN A 93 -3.30 -13.93 -2.90
N PHE A 94 -2.65 -13.65 -4.03
CA PHE A 94 -1.59 -12.65 -4.07
C PHE A 94 -2.15 -11.28 -4.39
N ASP A 95 -1.45 -10.26 -3.93
CA ASP A 95 -1.72 -8.90 -4.37
C ASP A 95 -1.37 -8.75 -5.87
N VAL A 96 -2.40 -8.41 -6.66
CA VAL A 96 -2.29 -8.14 -8.10
C VAL A 96 -1.28 -7.05 -8.41
N TYR A 97 -1.17 -6.03 -7.57
CA TYR A 97 -0.23 -4.92 -7.77
C TYR A 97 1.21 -5.40 -7.80
N HIS A 98 1.61 -6.26 -6.86
CA HIS A 98 2.98 -6.77 -6.81
C HIS A 98 3.33 -7.62 -8.03
N ILE A 99 2.39 -8.44 -8.53
CA ILE A 99 2.61 -9.25 -9.72
C ILE A 99 2.69 -8.38 -10.97
N SER A 100 1.70 -7.49 -11.18
CA SER A 100 1.65 -6.60 -12.33
C SER A 100 2.87 -5.65 -12.39
N ASN A 101 3.32 -5.13 -11.25
CA ASN A 101 4.52 -4.30 -11.18
C ASN A 101 5.79 -5.11 -11.49
N SER A 102 5.89 -6.35 -11.00
CA SER A 102 7.03 -7.22 -11.35
C SER A 102 7.07 -7.61 -12.83
N PHE A 103 5.90 -7.88 -13.42
CA PHE A 103 5.74 -8.13 -14.84
C PHE A 103 6.12 -6.91 -15.67
N ARG A 104 5.63 -5.71 -15.30
CA ARG A 104 5.99 -4.45 -15.92
C ARG A 104 7.50 -4.20 -15.91
N LYS A 105 8.17 -4.41 -14.78
CA LYS A 105 9.63 -4.22 -14.66
C LYS A 105 10.39 -5.14 -15.61
N LYS A 106 10.08 -6.44 -15.63
CA LYS A 106 10.70 -7.42 -16.55
C LYS A 106 10.50 -7.03 -18.02
N LEU A 107 9.29 -6.58 -18.38
CA LEU A 107 9.01 -6.14 -19.73
C LEU A 107 9.85 -4.92 -20.15
N ILE A 108 9.94 -3.90 -19.30
CA ILE A 108 10.74 -2.70 -19.59
C ILE A 108 12.21 -3.06 -19.73
N GLU A 109 12.73 -3.93 -18.86
CA GLU A 109 14.12 -4.39 -18.89
C GLU A 109 14.48 -5.09 -20.19
N LEU A 110 13.67 -6.05 -20.64
CA LEU A 110 13.95 -6.84 -21.84
C LEU A 110 13.63 -6.11 -23.14
N SER A 111 12.56 -5.29 -23.16
CA SER A 111 12.17 -4.55 -24.37
C SER A 111 12.93 -3.25 -24.57
N LYS A 112 13.58 -2.72 -23.52
CA LYS A 112 14.20 -1.39 -23.47
C LYS A 112 13.24 -0.25 -23.86
N GLN A 113 11.94 -0.49 -23.83
CA GLN A 113 10.88 0.43 -24.26
C GLN A 113 9.68 0.33 -23.32
N ASN A 114 8.85 1.38 -23.28
CA ASN A 114 7.61 1.35 -22.51
C ASN A 114 6.49 0.64 -23.31
N ILE A 115 6.61 -0.67 -23.45
CA ILE A 115 5.67 -1.50 -24.23
C ILE A 115 4.39 -1.89 -23.46
N VAL A 116 4.25 -1.46 -22.21
CA VAL A 116 3.14 -1.87 -21.33
C VAL A 116 1.78 -1.54 -21.95
N ASN A 117 1.64 -0.35 -22.52
CA ASN A 117 0.41 0.07 -23.19
C ASN A 117 0.11 -0.77 -24.43
N HIS A 118 1.15 -1.12 -25.20
CA HIS A 118 1.02 -1.97 -26.38
C HIS A 118 0.60 -3.40 -26.01
N VAL A 119 1.16 -3.96 -24.94
CA VAL A 119 0.78 -5.29 -24.43
C VAL A 119 -0.66 -5.28 -23.91
N TRP A 120 -1.04 -4.26 -23.13
CA TRP A 120 -2.42 -4.12 -22.64
C TRP A 120 -3.43 -3.97 -23.79
N PHE A 121 -3.13 -3.10 -24.76
CA PHE A 121 -3.97 -2.90 -25.94
C PHE A 121 -4.07 -4.18 -26.78
N SER A 122 -2.97 -4.90 -26.98
CA SER A 122 -2.97 -6.17 -27.73
C SER A 122 -3.76 -7.26 -27.02
N SER A 123 -3.67 -7.33 -25.70
CA SER A 123 -4.44 -8.28 -24.88
C SER A 123 -5.94 -7.99 -24.94
N ARG A 124 -6.34 -6.71 -24.91
CA ARG A 124 -7.75 -6.32 -24.97
C ARG A 124 -8.37 -6.43 -26.37
N ASN A 125 -7.55 -6.41 -27.42
CA ASN A 125 -7.97 -6.47 -28.81
C ASN A 125 -7.43 -7.74 -29.51
N CYS A 126 -7.32 -8.85 -28.77
CA CYS A 126 -6.79 -10.11 -29.29
C CYS A 126 -7.56 -10.67 -30.49
N ASP A 127 -8.84 -10.30 -30.61
CA ASP A 127 -9.75 -10.70 -31.70
C ASP A 127 -9.75 -9.73 -32.88
N ALA A 128 -9.08 -8.57 -32.75
CA ALA A 128 -8.91 -7.63 -33.85
C ALA A 128 -7.83 -8.12 -34.83
N GLU A 129 -7.87 -7.63 -36.07
CA GLU A 129 -6.90 -7.98 -37.11
C GLU A 129 -5.46 -8.07 -36.60
N LYS A 130 -4.72 -9.08 -37.06
CA LYS A 130 -3.32 -9.37 -36.71
C LYS A 130 -2.36 -8.25 -37.14
N LYS A 131 -2.47 -7.06 -36.55
CA LYS A 131 -1.49 -5.99 -36.71
C LYS A 131 -0.23 -6.38 -35.94
N LYS A 132 0.89 -6.47 -36.64
CA LYS A 132 2.22 -6.70 -36.05
C LYS A 132 2.74 -5.39 -35.42
N TRP A 133 2.31 -5.10 -34.20
CA TRP A 133 2.79 -3.94 -33.44
C TRP A 133 4.19 -4.14 -32.85
N LEU A 134 4.56 -5.38 -32.56
CA LEU A 134 5.87 -5.77 -32.04
C LEU A 134 6.63 -6.56 -33.12
N LYS A 135 7.92 -6.24 -33.31
CA LYS A 135 8.77 -6.84 -34.33
C LYS A 135 10.09 -7.32 -33.73
N GLY A 136 10.70 -8.34 -34.37
CA GLY A 136 12.05 -8.80 -34.07
C GLY A 136 12.26 -9.21 -32.61
N ALA A 137 13.40 -8.79 -32.04
CA ALA A 137 13.84 -9.14 -30.69
C ALA A 137 12.83 -8.77 -29.59
N THR A 138 12.09 -7.67 -29.74
CA THR A 138 11.10 -7.24 -28.74
C THR A 138 9.95 -8.23 -28.59
N LEU A 139 9.52 -8.89 -29.67
CA LEU A 139 8.47 -9.90 -29.60
C LEU A 139 8.95 -11.17 -28.89
N LEU A 140 10.20 -11.58 -29.11
CA LEU A 140 10.80 -12.71 -28.38
C LEU A 140 10.89 -12.41 -26.87
N ALA A 141 11.44 -11.24 -26.51
CA ALA A 141 11.51 -10.77 -25.14
C ALA A 141 10.14 -10.77 -24.43
N VAL A 142 9.09 -10.27 -25.10
CA VAL A 142 7.73 -10.27 -24.53
C VAL A 142 7.20 -11.69 -24.33
N LYS A 143 7.43 -12.59 -25.30
CA LYS A 143 7.01 -13.99 -25.18
C LYS A 143 7.68 -14.67 -23.99
N GLU A 144 8.97 -14.46 -23.79
CA GLU A 144 9.70 -15.02 -22.64
C GLU A 144 9.10 -14.60 -21.31
N VAL A 145 8.72 -13.32 -21.16
CA VAL A 145 8.10 -12.83 -19.92
C VAL A 145 6.67 -13.34 -19.75
N VAL A 146 5.87 -13.35 -20.81
CA VAL A 146 4.45 -13.75 -20.75
C VAL A 146 4.30 -15.24 -20.45
N PHE A 147 5.18 -16.07 -21.00
CA PHE A 147 5.15 -17.52 -20.81
C PHE A 147 6.08 -18.01 -19.69
N ASP A 148 6.60 -17.11 -18.85
CA ASP A 148 7.39 -17.46 -17.67
C ASP A 148 6.59 -18.42 -16.75
N PRO A 149 7.08 -19.65 -16.50
CA PRO A 149 6.34 -20.63 -15.69
C PRO A 149 6.07 -20.19 -14.25
N SER A 150 6.90 -19.28 -13.70
CA SER A 150 6.67 -18.67 -12.39
C SER A 150 5.51 -17.69 -12.44
N LEU A 151 5.47 -16.84 -13.47
CA LEU A 151 4.36 -15.92 -13.70
C LEU A 151 3.03 -16.67 -13.86
N LEU A 152 3.02 -17.74 -14.67
CA LEU A 152 1.81 -18.55 -14.89
C LEU A 152 1.30 -19.21 -13.60
N ARG A 153 2.21 -19.62 -12.70
CA ARG A 153 1.83 -20.14 -11.37
C ARG A 153 1.25 -19.03 -10.48
N ASP A 154 1.84 -17.83 -10.51
CA ASP A 154 1.37 -16.69 -9.74
C ASP A 154 0.02 -16.16 -10.24
N ILE A 155 -0.24 -16.22 -11.56
CA ILE A 155 -1.52 -15.82 -12.17
C ILE A 155 -2.70 -16.63 -11.58
N ARG A 156 -2.49 -17.92 -11.28
CA ARG A 156 -3.52 -18.75 -10.63
C ARG A 156 -3.89 -18.25 -9.23
N GLN A 157 -2.97 -17.56 -8.56
CA GLN A 157 -3.15 -17.02 -7.21
C GLN A 157 -3.75 -15.60 -7.20
N ILE A 158 -4.08 -15.01 -8.36
CA ILE A 158 -4.72 -13.68 -8.45
C ILE A 158 -6.13 -13.73 -9.03
N SER A 159 -6.74 -14.91 -9.08
CA SER A 159 -8.09 -15.14 -9.64
C SER A 159 -9.18 -14.20 -9.10
N GLN A 160 -9.05 -13.72 -7.86
CA GLN A 160 -10.03 -12.84 -7.22
C GLN A 160 -9.67 -11.35 -7.34
N PHE A 161 -8.66 -11.00 -8.13
CA PHE A 161 -8.19 -9.63 -8.38
C PHE A 161 -8.04 -8.77 -7.11
N CYS A 162 -7.58 -9.38 -6.03
CA CYS A 162 -7.43 -8.72 -4.75
C CYS A 162 -6.16 -7.87 -4.70
N HIS A 163 -6.22 -6.73 -4.02
CA HIS A 163 -5.10 -5.80 -3.86
C HIS A 163 -5.07 -5.23 -2.43
N THR A 164 -3.90 -4.82 -1.94
CA THR A 164 -3.71 -4.33 -0.56
C THR A 164 -3.74 -2.81 -0.43
N GLY A 165 -3.97 -2.04 -1.51
CA GLY A 165 -3.89 -0.57 -1.46
C GLY A 165 -4.73 0.15 -0.37
N LYS A 166 -5.86 -0.44 0.10
CA LYS A 166 -6.58 0.11 1.27
C LYS A 166 -5.84 -0.11 2.58
N LEU A 167 -5.16 -1.25 2.72
CA LEU A 167 -4.28 -1.54 3.85
C LEU A 167 -3.05 -0.63 3.84
N GLU A 168 -2.49 -0.31 2.66
CA GLU A 168 -1.45 0.72 2.53
C GLU A 168 -1.93 2.11 2.96
N SER A 169 -3.20 2.44 2.69
CA SER A 169 -3.82 3.69 3.16
C SER A 169 -3.89 3.73 4.69
N TYR A 170 -4.23 2.60 5.33
CA TYR A 170 -4.14 2.47 6.78
C TYR A 170 -2.69 2.60 7.28
N HIS A 171 -1.71 1.96 6.63
CA HIS A 171 -0.31 2.10 7.00
C HIS A 171 0.18 3.56 6.90
N SER A 172 -0.35 4.33 5.95
CA SER A 172 -0.08 5.76 5.87
C SER A 172 -0.65 6.51 7.08
N ALA A 173 -1.90 6.23 7.47
CA ALA A 173 -2.52 6.81 8.67
C ALA A 173 -1.80 6.41 9.96
N LEU A 174 -1.32 5.16 10.06
CA LEU A 174 -0.56 4.66 11.20
C LEU A 174 0.73 5.46 11.45
N LEU A 175 1.34 6.07 10.43
CA LEU A 175 2.56 6.91 10.62
C LEU A 175 2.32 8.15 11.47
N VAL A 176 1.09 8.66 11.51
CA VAL A 176 0.75 9.82 12.34
C VAL A 176 0.89 9.48 13.82
N TYR A 177 0.56 8.24 14.18
CA TYR A 177 0.61 7.74 15.55
C TYR A 177 1.95 7.09 15.89
N CYS A 178 2.51 6.34 14.94
CA CYS A 178 3.74 5.56 15.07
C CYS A 178 4.77 6.00 14.00
N PRO A 179 5.37 7.20 14.15
CA PRO A 179 6.37 7.67 13.21
C PRO A 179 7.65 6.83 13.30
N LYS A 180 8.15 6.38 12.14
CA LYS A 180 9.34 5.52 12.03
C LYS A 180 10.63 6.09 12.63
N ARG A 181 10.70 7.41 12.83
CA ARG A 181 11.91 8.11 13.31
C ARG A 181 11.95 8.29 14.82
N GLN A 182 10.88 7.94 15.54
CA GLN A 182 10.81 8.06 16.99
C GLN A 182 10.83 6.67 17.61
N LYS A 183 11.57 6.54 18.71
CA LYS A 183 11.62 5.30 19.50
C LYS A 183 10.52 5.34 20.53
N PHE A 184 9.80 4.23 20.66
CA PHE A 184 8.77 4.04 21.66
C PHE A 184 9.02 2.73 22.43
N ASP A 185 8.56 2.69 23.67
CA ASP A 185 8.46 1.43 24.41
C ASP A 185 7.30 0.57 23.85
N TYR A 186 7.23 -0.69 24.28
CA TYR A 186 6.22 -1.61 23.78
C TYR A 186 4.79 -1.18 24.13
N PRO A 187 4.48 -0.79 25.39
CA PRO A 187 3.14 -0.33 25.75
C PRO A 187 2.68 0.89 24.95
N CYS A 188 3.57 1.87 24.71
CA CYS A 188 3.25 3.05 23.93
C CYS A 188 3.02 2.71 22.45
N MET A 189 3.83 1.83 21.85
CA MET A 189 3.59 1.34 20.48
C MET A 189 2.24 0.64 20.35
N LEU A 190 1.90 -0.21 21.32
CA LEU A 190 0.64 -0.92 21.34
C LEU A 190 -0.53 0.05 21.42
N ALA A 191 -0.52 0.96 22.41
CA ALA A 191 -1.59 1.95 22.60
C ALA A 191 -1.76 2.87 21.37
N ARG A 192 -0.65 3.35 20.78
CA ARG A 192 -0.68 4.17 19.57
C ARG A 192 -1.23 3.42 18.36
N THR A 193 -0.88 2.14 18.22
CA THR A 193 -1.43 1.29 17.16
C THR A 193 -2.94 1.08 17.35
N GLN A 194 -3.39 0.83 18.58
CA GLN A 194 -4.82 0.72 18.91
C GLN A 194 -5.58 2.00 18.56
N LEU A 195 -5.07 3.16 18.94
CA LEU A 195 -5.65 4.46 18.59
C LEU A 195 -5.72 4.67 17.07
N ALA A 196 -4.66 4.30 16.34
CA ALA A 196 -4.65 4.38 14.88
C ALA A 196 -5.73 3.49 14.24
N VAL A 197 -5.90 2.27 14.75
CA VAL A 197 -6.95 1.33 14.31
C VAL A 197 -8.34 1.91 14.56
N MET A 198 -8.59 2.39 15.78
CA MET A 198 -9.88 2.97 16.18
C MET A 198 -10.22 4.18 15.30
N GLN A 199 -9.27 5.11 15.14
CA GLN A 199 -9.46 6.30 14.32
C GLN A 199 -9.68 5.93 12.85
N TYR A 200 -8.89 5.00 12.30
CA TYR A 200 -9.06 4.58 10.92
C TYR A 200 -10.45 3.98 10.71
N ASN A 201 -10.83 3.00 11.52
CA ASN A 201 -12.13 2.33 11.42
C ASN A 201 -13.33 3.26 11.57
N ALA A 202 -13.22 4.29 12.42
CA ALA A 202 -14.25 5.33 12.57
C ALA A 202 -14.38 6.22 11.33
N ASN A 203 -13.31 6.38 10.54
CA ASN A 203 -13.30 7.20 9.32
C ASN A 203 -13.44 6.39 8.02
N VAL A 204 -13.48 5.07 8.09
CA VAL A 204 -13.76 4.23 6.92
C VAL A 204 -15.14 4.56 6.36
N GLY A 205 -15.20 4.88 5.07
CA GLY A 205 -16.44 5.26 4.38
C GLY A 205 -16.84 6.73 4.55
N ARG A 206 -16.05 7.54 5.27
CA ARG A 206 -16.26 9.00 5.31
C ARG A 206 -16.09 9.56 3.91
N GLN A 207 -17.09 10.31 3.45
CA GLN A 207 -17.00 11.02 2.18
C GLN A 207 -15.81 11.98 2.24
N GLN A 208 -14.92 11.91 1.23
CA GLN A 208 -13.87 12.90 1.10
C GLN A 208 -14.50 14.27 0.92
N ALA A 209 -14.05 15.26 1.70
CA ALA A 209 -14.45 16.65 1.50
C ALA A 209 -14.07 17.04 0.08
N THR A 210 -15.06 17.19 -0.79
CA THR A 210 -14.83 17.48 -2.21
C THR A 210 -14.62 18.98 -2.35
N VAL A 211 -13.41 19.44 -2.02
CA VAL A 211 -13.03 20.87 -2.09
C VAL A 211 -13.27 21.44 -3.49
N LYS A 212 -13.14 20.60 -4.55
CA LYS A 212 -13.39 21.00 -5.94
C LYS A 212 -14.88 21.15 -6.30
N LYS A 213 -15.79 20.37 -5.72
CA LYS A 213 -17.25 20.51 -5.97
C LYS A 213 -17.81 21.73 -5.25
N MET A 214 -17.40 21.95 -4.00
CA MET A 214 -17.89 23.09 -3.20
C MET A 214 -17.49 24.45 -3.79
N LYS A 215 -16.29 24.56 -4.39
CA LYS A 215 -15.89 25.76 -5.16
C LYS A 215 -16.66 25.95 -6.46
N ALA A 216 -17.00 24.86 -7.16
CA ALA A 216 -17.80 24.92 -8.38
C ALA A 216 -19.28 25.28 -8.09
N GLU A 217 -19.77 24.95 -6.90
CA GLU A 217 -21.13 25.25 -6.42
C GLU A 217 -21.23 26.54 -5.60
N GLY A 218 -20.15 27.35 -5.54
CA GLY A 218 -20.14 28.65 -4.86
C GLY A 218 -20.25 28.61 -3.33
N LYS A 219 -20.14 27.43 -2.70
CA LYS A 219 -20.27 27.28 -1.24
C LYS A 219 -18.92 27.43 -0.54
N GLN A 220 -18.85 28.35 0.41
CA GLN A 220 -17.66 28.58 1.21
C GLN A 220 -17.48 27.45 2.24
N LEU A 221 -16.25 26.92 2.33
CA LEU A 221 -15.91 25.89 3.31
C LEU A 221 -16.09 26.43 4.74
N PRO A 222 -16.61 25.61 5.69
CA PRO A 222 -16.54 25.95 7.10
C PRO A 222 -15.07 26.16 7.48
N GLN A 223 -14.70 27.39 7.82
CA GLN A 223 -13.37 27.66 8.34
C GLN A 223 -13.34 27.18 9.80
N VAL A 224 -12.54 26.15 10.08
CA VAL A 224 -12.17 25.86 11.46
C VAL A 224 -11.25 27.00 11.89
N GLU A 225 -11.73 27.86 12.79
CA GLU A 225 -10.90 28.89 13.42
C GLU A 225 -9.78 28.20 14.18
N ARG A 226 -8.59 28.19 13.57
CA ARG A 226 -7.36 27.78 14.25
C ARG A 226 -6.75 29.05 14.84
N PRO A 227 -6.45 29.08 16.14
CA PRO A 227 -5.78 30.23 16.72
C PRO A 227 -4.47 30.46 15.96
N ALA A 228 -4.24 31.72 15.59
CA ALA A 228 -3.04 32.13 14.87
C ALA A 228 -1.79 31.68 15.65
N GLY A 229 -0.88 30.96 14.97
CA GLY A 229 0.40 30.62 15.57
C GLY A 229 1.15 31.89 15.97
N LYS A 230 1.82 31.88 17.13
CA LYS A 230 2.52 33.06 17.70
C LYS A 230 3.59 33.70 16.77
N ASN A 231 3.91 33.05 15.66
CA ASN A 231 4.95 33.46 14.69
C ASN A 231 4.37 33.93 13.33
N ILE A 232 3.08 34.29 13.26
CA ILE A 232 2.52 34.92 12.06
C ILE A 232 2.84 36.41 12.10
N ALA A 233 3.53 36.90 11.07
CA ALA A 233 3.81 38.33 10.93
C ALA A 233 2.50 39.12 10.93
N LYS A 234 2.41 40.19 11.76
CA LYS A 234 1.22 41.05 11.84
C LYS A 234 0.93 41.79 10.53
N ALA A 235 1.97 42.02 9.73
CA ALA A 235 1.84 42.69 8.44
C ALA A 235 1.46 41.68 7.34
N PRO A 236 0.51 42.01 6.46
CA PRO A 236 0.21 41.18 5.29
C PRO A 236 1.45 41.06 4.40
N ALA A 237 1.66 39.88 3.82
CA ALA A 237 2.76 39.66 2.90
C ALA A 237 2.64 40.62 1.70
N PRO A 238 3.72 41.31 1.30
CA PRO A 238 3.68 42.19 0.14
C PRO A 238 3.36 41.40 -1.14
N PRO A 239 2.81 42.06 -2.18
CA PRO A 239 2.48 41.44 -3.45
C PRO A 239 3.68 40.68 -4.05
N LYS A 240 3.37 39.59 -4.76
CA LYS A 240 4.39 38.70 -5.35
C LYS A 240 5.31 39.46 -6.32
N GLU A 241 4.76 40.41 -7.06
CA GLU A 241 5.48 41.26 -8.00
C GLU A 241 6.56 42.11 -7.29
N GLU A 242 6.24 42.61 -6.10
CA GLU A 242 7.15 43.45 -5.30
C GLU A 242 8.30 42.62 -4.70
N LEU A 243 8.02 41.38 -4.29
CA LEU A 243 9.03 40.43 -3.81
C LEU A 243 10.00 40.04 -4.93
N ILE A 244 9.48 39.79 -6.14
CA ILE A 244 10.29 39.48 -7.31
C ILE A 244 11.18 40.67 -7.67
N LYS A 245 10.62 41.89 -7.66
CA LYS A 245 11.38 43.11 -7.95
C LYS A 245 12.52 43.33 -6.93
N LYS A 246 12.24 43.22 -5.63
CA LYS A 246 13.27 43.31 -4.57
C LYS A 246 14.36 42.24 -4.73
N HIS A 247 13.98 41.03 -5.14
CA HIS A 247 14.95 39.96 -5.38
C HIS A 247 15.86 40.29 -6.58
N VAL A 248 15.27 40.72 -7.71
CA VAL A 248 16.01 41.10 -8.91
C VAL A 248 16.93 42.30 -8.66
N ASP A 249 16.44 43.34 -7.97
CA ASP A 249 17.21 44.54 -7.68
C ASP A 249 18.40 44.26 -6.76
N ARG A 250 18.29 43.28 -5.84
CA ARG A 250 19.38 42.83 -4.97
C ARG A 250 20.57 42.26 -5.75
N PHE A 251 20.34 41.69 -6.94
CA PHE A 251 21.39 41.13 -7.80
C PHE A 251 21.85 42.08 -8.91
N LYS A 252 21.24 43.26 -9.03
CA LYS A 252 21.68 44.32 -9.96
C LYS A 252 22.67 45.30 -9.34
N MET A 253 22.89 45.23 -8.02
CA MET A 253 23.89 46.03 -7.30
C MET A 253 25.17 45.24 -6.97
N LEU A 254 25.38 44.09 -7.62
CA LEU A 254 26.65 43.37 -7.70
C LEU A 254 27.16 43.45 -9.13
#